data_AF-A0A4U9HZU2-F1
#
_entry.id   AF-A0A4U9HZU2-F1
#
_cell.length_a   1.000
_cell.length_b   1.000
_cell.length_c   1.000
_cell.angle_alpha   90.00
_cell.angle_beta   90.00
_cell.angle_gamma   90.00
#
_symmetry.space_group_name_H-M   'P 1'
#
loop_
_entity.id
_entity.type
_entity.pdbx_description
1 polymer ?
#
loop_
_entity_poly.entity_id
_entity_poly.type
_entity_poly.pdbx_seq_one_letter_code
_entity_poly.pdbx_strand_id
1 'polypeptide(L)'
;MTAAKSLWSSANRQTGSFQNPRVIIRHQDGRASAMVVPTRIDDYTLSVPYSAALEPELWAMNDAYIEPPRLLFCSSVRVPYDALVGEISPGNDGISQVTAIQYHPGKYAYDDATYPGDVA
;
A
#
# COMPACT_ATOMS: atom_id res chain seq x y z
N MET A 1 -3.55 28.43 10.62
CA MET A 1 -4.77 27.63 10.40
C MET A 1 -4.33 26.24 9.98
N THR A 2 -4.23 25.31 10.92
CA THR A 2 -3.78 23.93 10.65
C THR A 2 -5.02 23.06 10.55
N ALA A 3 -5.46 22.76 9.34
CA ALA A 3 -6.57 21.84 9.12
C ALA A 3 -6.05 20.40 9.24
N ALA A 4 -6.18 19.80 10.42
CA ALA A 4 -6.02 18.36 10.59
C ALA A 4 -7.38 17.70 10.31
N LYS A 5 -7.57 17.23 9.07
CA LYS A 5 -8.76 16.46 8.68
C LYS A 5 -8.56 15.04 9.23
N SER A 6 -9.27 14.69 10.31
CA SER A 6 -9.14 13.38 10.95
C SER A 6 -9.65 12.28 10.03
N LEU A 7 -8.81 11.30 9.68
CA LEU A 7 -9.24 10.07 9.01
C LEU A 7 -9.92 9.14 10.02
N TRP A 8 -11.12 8.68 9.69
CA TRP A 8 -11.79 7.58 10.39
C TRP A 8 -11.50 6.26 9.65
N SER A 9 -10.88 5.30 10.33
CA SER A 9 -10.91 3.90 9.90
C SER A 9 -11.17 3.03 11.13
N SER A 10 -12.17 2.14 11.07
CA SER A 10 -12.48 1.18 12.12
C SER A 10 -11.38 0.10 12.19
N ALA A 11 -10.32 0.36 12.93
CA ALA A 11 -9.33 -0.66 13.26
C ALA A 11 -9.82 -1.48 14.48
N ASN A 12 -9.83 -2.81 14.31
CA ASN A 12 -10.04 -3.75 15.42
C ASN A 12 -8.97 -3.51 16.51
N ARG A 13 -9.31 -3.69 17.79
CA ARG A 13 -8.47 -3.37 18.96
C ARG A 13 -7.01 -3.78 18.76
N GLN A 14 -6.09 -2.81 18.67
CA GLN A 14 -4.67 -3.06 18.49
C GLN A 14 -4.01 -3.40 19.84
N THR A 15 -3.76 -4.69 20.10
CA THR A 15 -3.09 -5.16 21.34
C THR A 15 -1.57 -5.33 21.20
N GLY A 16 -0.97 -5.07 20.04
CA GLY A 16 0.47 -5.24 19.81
C GLY A 16 1.16 -3.96 19.36
N SER A 17 2.19 -3.50 20.09
CA SER A 17 3.04 -2.39 19.65
C SER A 17 3.95 -2.83 18.49
N PHE A 18 3.72 -2.30 17.28
CA PHE A 18 4.67 -2.45 16.19
C PHE A 18 5.92 -1.62 16.47
N GLN A 19 7.11 -2.23 16.37
CA GLN A 19 8.36 -1.48 16.39
C GLN A 19 8.40 -0.60 15.13
N ASN A 20 8.52 0.73 15.32
CA ASN A 20 8.46 1.73 14.24
C ASN A 20 7.21 1.54 13.35
N PRO A 21 6.00 1.89 13.84
CA PRO A 21 4.79 1.72 13.05
C PRO A 21 4.89 2.53 11.76
N ARG A 22 4.46 1.90 10.67
CA ARG A 22 4.29 2.51 9.36
C ARG A 22 2.92 2.10 8.83
N VAL A 23 2.31 2.97 8.04
CA VAL A 23 1.06 2.65 7.35
C VAL A 23 1.17 2.97 5.88
N ILE A 24 0.42 2.20 5.10
CA ILE A 24 0.13 2.48 3.70
C ILE A 24 -1.38 2.69 3.61
N ILE A 25 -1.80 3.72 2.89
CA ILE A 25 -3.20 3.98 2.60
C ILE A 25 -3.49 3.33 1.25
N ARG A 26 -4.41 2.37 1.24
CA ARG A 26 -4.97 1.84 0.00
C ARG A 26 -6.14 2.73 -0.40
N HIS A 27 -6.00 3.38 -1.55
CA HIS A 27 -7.01 4.22 -2.15
C HIS A 27 -8.17 3.38 -2.70
N GLN A 28 -9.34 4.01 -2.86
CA GLN A 28 -10.56 3.36 -3.32
C GLN A 28 -10.48 2.94 -4.80
N ASP A 29 -9.59 3.56 -5.58
CA ASP A 29 -9.29 3.21 -6.98
C ASP A 29 -8.28 2.05 -7.11
N GLY A 30 -7.84 1.48 -5.99
CA GLY A 30 -6.88 0.38 -5.94
C GLY A 30 -5.41 0.80 -5.86
N ARG A 31 -5.08 2.09 -5.99
CA ARG A 31 -3.71 2.58 -5.79
C ARG A 31 -3.29 2.50 -4.33
N ALA A 32 -1.99 2.51 -4.09
CA ALA A 32 -1.41 2.54 -2.75
C ALA A 32 -0.57 3.82 -2.57
N SER A 33 -0.64 4.42 -1.38
CA SER A 33 0.20 5.56 -1.04
C SER A 33 1.66 5.14 -0.82
N ALA A 34 2.55 6.13 -0.78
CA ALA A 34 3.84 5.95 -0.14
C ALA A 34 3.68 5.54 1.33
N MET A 35 4.71 4.90 1.87
CA MET A 35 4.74 4.52 3.29
C MET A 35 4.85 5.77 4.15
N VAL A 36 3.91 5.93 5.08
CA VAL A 36 3.81 7.10 5.97
C VAL A 36 4.01 6.69 7.42
N VAL A 37 4.54 7.63 8.21
CA VAL A 37 4.70 7.48 9.66
C VAL A 37 3.45 8.02 10.34
N PRO A 38 2.59 7.14 10.92
CA PRO A 38 1.44 7.62 11.67
C PRO A 38 1.88 8.14 13.04
N THR A 39 1.12 9.09 13.57
CA THR A 39 1.19 9.50 14.98
C THR A 39 -0.08 9.03 15.69
N ARG A 40 0.07 8.13 16.66
CA ARG A 40 -1.06 7.64 17.47
C ARG A 40 -1.64 8.79 18.29
N ILE A 41 -2.96 8.91 18.32
CA ILE A 41 -3.67 9.87 19.16
C ILE A 41 -4.29 9.13 20.35
N ASP A 42 -5.03 8.05 20.09
CA ASP A 42 -5.62 7.19 21.12
C ASP A 42 -5.68 5.71 20.64
N ASP A 43 -6.57 4.90 21.23
CA ASP A 43 -6.74 3.48 20.91
C ASP A 43 -7.44 3.22 19.57
N TYR A 44 -8.19 4.19 19.08
CA TYR A 44 -9.05 4.08 17.90
C TYR A 44 -8.71 5.12 16.82
N THR A 45 -7.86 6.09 17.14
CA THR A 45 -7.50 7.16 16.22
C THR A 45 -5.98 7.33 16.08
N LEU A 46 -5.59 7.66 14.85
CA LEU A 46 -4.24 8.06 14.49
C LEU A 46 -4.30 9.22 13.51
N SER A 47 -3.21 9.96 13.42
CA SER A 47 -3.01 10.97 12.38
C SER A 47 -1.90 10.53 11.43
N VAL A 48 -2.06 10.93 10.17
CA VAL A 48 -1.00 10.83 9.16
C VAL A 48 -0.67 12.25 8.68
N PRO A 49 0.59 12.54 8.34
CA PRO A 49 0.94 13.81 7.72
C PRO A 49 0.15 14.01 6.42
N TYR A 50 -0.41 15.20 6.23
CA TYR A 50 -1.05 15.56 4.97
C TYR A 50 -0.02 15.55 3.84
N SER A 51 -0.41 15.00 2.69
CA SER A 51 0.32 15.08 1.44
C SER A 51 -0.68 15.20 0.31
N ALA A 52 -0.43 16.09 -0.64
CA ALA A 52 -1.26 16.24 -1.82
C ALA A 52 -1.35 14.93 -2.62
N ALA A 53 -0.32 14.08 -2.56
CA ALA A 53 -0.32 12.76 -3.21
C ALA A 53 -1.33 11.76 -2.62
N LEU A 54 -1.90 12.04 -1.44
CA LEU A 54 -2.98 11.23 -0.87
C LEU A 54 -4.36 11.59 -1.45
N GLU A 55 -4.48 12.78 -2.06
CA GLU A 55 -5.71 13.31 -2.66
C GLU A 55 -6.96 13.09 -1.77
N PRO A 56 -6.96 13.48 -0.47
CA PRO A 56 -8.07 13.18 0.43
C PRO A 56 -9.40 13.83 0.02
N GLU A 57 -9.36 14.81 -0.89
CA GLU A 57 -10.51 15.47 -1.46
C GLU A 57 -11.28 14.57 -2.43
N LEU A 58 -10.63 13.55 -3.00
CA LEU A 58 -11.23 12.59 -3.93
C LEU A 58 -11.86 11.39 -3.23
N TRP A 59 -11.71 11.25 -1.91
CA TRP A 59 -12.23 10.10 -1.18
C TRP A 59 -13.74 10.20 -1.00
N ALA A 60 -14.45 9.18 -1.50
CA ALA A 60 -15.87 8.99 -1.29
C ALA A 60 -16.11 8.41 0.11
N MET A 61 -16.11 9.27 1.13
CA MET A 61 -16.32 8.88 2.54
C MET A 61 -17.80 8.77 2.93
N ASN A 62 -18.72 9.29 2.10
CA ASN A 62 -20.15 9.40 2.37
C ASN A 62 -21.02 8.50 1.47
N ASP A 63 -20.41 7.55 0.76
CA ASP A 63 -21.11 6.60 -0.10
C ASP A 63 -21.08 5.22 0.57
N ALA A 64 -22.23 4.65 0.87
CA ALA A 64 -22.34 3.34 1.52
C ALA A 64 -21.97 2.17 0.59
N TYR A 65 -21.98 2.37 -0.73
CA TYR A 65 -21.61 1.36 -1.71
C TYR A 65 -20.11 1.34 -2.01
N ILE A 66 -19.40 2.41 -1.64
CA ILE A 66 -17.96 2.53 -1.86
C ILE A 66 -17.26 2.34 -0.52
N GLU A 67 -16.36 1.37 -0.46
CA GLU A 67 -15.59 1.17 0.75
C GLU A 67 -14.60 2.33 0.99
N PRO A 68 -14.48 2.87 2.22
CA PRO A 68 -13.47 3.88 2.55
C PRO A 68 -12.03 3.41 2.28
N PRO A 69 -11.07 4.35 2.12
CA PRO A 69 -9.66 4.00 2.06
C PRO A 69 -9.23 3.13 3.26
N ARG A 70 -8.45 2.08 2.99
CA ARG A 70 -8.00 1.15 4.03
C ARG A 70 -6.60 1.52 4.53
N LEU A 71 -6.41 1.45 5.85
CA LEU A 71 -5.09 1.53 6.47
C LEU A 71 -4.47 0.14 6.58
N LEU A 72 -3.31 -0.04 5.97
CA LEU A 72 -2.51 -1.25 6.07
C LEU A 72 -1.34 -0.98 7.01
N PHE A 73 -1.34 -1.63 8.16
CA PHE A 73 -0.23 -1.54 9.11
C PHE A 73 0.92 -2.45 8.66
N CYS A 74 2.13 -1.90 8.65
CA CYS A 74 3.34 -2.64 8.38
C CYS A 74 4.42 -2.31 9.41
N SER A 75 5.28 -3.28 9.70
CA SER A 75 6.51 -3.01 10.44
C SER A 75 7.52 -2.34 9.51
N SER A 76 8.22 -1.32 9.99
CA SER A 76 9.25 -0.60 9.21
C SER A 76 10.47 -1.46 8.83
N VAL A 77 10.49 -2.75 9.15
CA VAL A 77 11.62 -3.64 8.88
C VAL A 77 11.73 -3.97 7.38
N ARG A 78 10.63 -3.86 6.63
CA ARG A 78 10.62 -4.12 5.18
C ARG A 78 9.99 -2.94 4.44
N VAL A 79 10.76 -2.35 3.53
CA VAL A 79 10.27 -1.34 2.58
C VAL A 79 9.42 -2.06 1.52
N PRO A 80 8.26 -1.51 1.11
CA PRO A 80 7.51 -2.05 -0.01
C PRO A 80 8.36 -2.04 -1.28
N TYR A 81 8.34 -3.12 -2.05
CA TYR A 81 9.02 -3.22 -3.33
C TYR A 81 8.08 -3.80 -4.36
N ASP A 82 8.25 -3.38 -5.61
CA ASP A 82 7.58 -4.03 -6.73
C ASP A 82 8.02 -5.49 -6.78
N ALA A 83 7.07 -6.38 -7.08
CA ALA A 83 7.32 -7.81 -7.10
C ALA A 83 6.79 -8.42 -8.40
N LEU A 84 7.50 -9.42 -8.91
CA LEU A 84 7.04 -10.24 -10.01
C LEU A 84 6.43 -11.51 -9.44
N VAL A 85 5.12 -11.68 -9.67
CA VAL A 85 4.40 -12.89 -9.29
C VAL A 85 4.88 -14.03 -10.18
N GLY A 86 5.42 -15.07 -9.56
CA GLY A 86 5.84 -16.29 -10.25
C GLY A 86 4.71 -17.31 -10.32
N GLU A 87 4.00 -17.51 -9.21
CA GLU A 87 2.98 -18.53 -9.09
C GLU A 87 1.86 -18.11 -8.16
N ILE A 88 0.64 -18.55 -8.47
CA ILE A 88 -0.52 -18.53 -7.59
C ILE A 88 -0.99 -19.97 -7.44
N SER A 89 -0.82 -20.54 -6.25
CA SER A 89 -1.28 -21.90 -5.93
C SER A 89 -2.57 -21.82 -5.12
N PRO A 90 -3.71 -22.30 -5.66
CA PRO A 90 -4.97 -22.33 -4.92
C PRO A 90 -4.91 -23.34 -3.78
N GLY A 91 -5.31 -22.94 -2.57
CA GLY A 91 -5.51 -23.81 -1.42
C GLY A 91 -6.92 -24.40 -1.38
N ASN A 92 -7.12 -25.43 -0.55
CA ASN A 92 -8.44 -26.08 -0.41
C ASN A 92 -9.42 -25.29 0.49
N ASP A 93 -8.91 -24.29 1.21
CA ASP A 93 -9.59 -23.50 2.23
C ASP A 93 -10.10 -22.15 1.70
N GLY A 94 -10.06 -21.95 0.39
CA GLY A 94 -10.43 -20.68 -0.24
C GLY A 94 -9.34 -19.61 -0.14
N ILE A 95 -8.15 -19.95 0.37
CA ILE A 95 -6.97 -19.07 0.37
C ILE A 95 -6.05 -19.51 -0.77
N SER A 96 -5.48 -18.57 -1.51
CA SER A 96 -4.45 -18.85 -2.51
C SER A 96 -3.09 -18.37 -2.01
N GLN A 97 -2.07 -19.20 -2.17
CA GLN A 97 -0.69 -18.82 -1.90
C GLN A 97 -0.10 -18.14 -3.13
N VAL A 98 0.57 -17.01 -2.93
CA VAL A 98 1.27 -16.28 -3.99
C VAL A 98 2.76 -16.33 -3.72
N THR A 99 3.54 -16.83 -4.69
CA THR A 99 5.00 -16.78 -4.68
C THR A 99 5.46 -15.66 -5.61
N ALA A 100 6.24 -14.73 -5.07
CA ALA A 100 6.76 -13.59 -5.82
C ALA A 100 8.21 -13.28 -5.46
N ILE A 101 8.96 -12.77 -6.43
CA ILE A 101 10.33 -12.27 -6.23
C ILE A 101 10.34 -10.75 -6.34
N GLN A 102 11.28 -10.10 -5.66
CA GLN A 102 11.46 -8.66 -5.81
C GLN A 102 11.81 -8.32 -7.26
N TYR A 103 11.12 -7.34 -7.83
CA TYR A 103 11.41 -6.77 -9.14
C TYR A 103 12.74 -6.00 -9.10
N HIS A 104 13.53 -6.15 -10.16
CA HIS A 104 14.73 -5.36 -10.39
C HIS A 104 14.65 -4.73 -11.80
N PRO A 105 14.87 -3.42 -11.96
CA PRO A 105 14.75 -2.75 -13.26
C PRO A 105 15.59 -3.38 -14.37
N GLY A 106 16.78 -3.90 -14.03
CA GLY A 106 17.66 -4.59 -14.97
C GLY A 106 17.08 -5.88 -15.59
N LYS A 107 16.00 -6.46 -15.03
CA LYS A 107 15.45 -7.73 -15.51
C LYS A 107 14.87 -7.64 -16.93
N TYR A 108 14.25 -6.51 -17.28
CA TYR A 108 13.64 -6.27 -18.59
C TYR A 108 14.31 -5.12 -19.35
N ALA A 109 15.48 -4.67 -18.90
CA ALA A 109 16.19 -3.54 -19.51
C ALA A 109 16.59 -3.76 -20.98
N TYR A 110 16.56 -5.02 -21.44
CA TYR A 110 16.91 -5.41 -22.80
C TYR A 110 15.75 -6.02 -23.58
N ASP A 111 14.54 -6.05 -23.04
CA ASP A 111 13.38 -6.63 -23.73
C ASP A 111 12.97 -5.77 -24.94
N ASP A 112 13.09 -4.44 -24.81
CA ASP A 112 12.83 -3.47 -25.88
C ASP A 112 14.11 -3.08 -26.65
N ALA A 113 15.23 -3.77 -26.43
CA ALA A 113 16.48 -3.43 -27.09
C ALA A 113 16.53 -3.98 -28.53
N THR A 114 16.98 -3.17 -29.47
CA THR A 114 17.28 -3.63 -30.83
C THR A 114 18.50 -4.56 -30.77
N TYR A 115 18.36 -5.77 -31.33
CA TYR A 115 19.45 -6.72 -31.42
C TYR A 115 20.61 -6.10 -32.22
N PRO A 116 21.84 -6.02 -31.67
CA PRO A 116 22.95 -5.35 -32.35
C PRO A 116 23.36 -5.97 -33.69
N GLY A 117 22.95 -7.22 -33.96
CA GLY A 117 23.17 -7.89 -35.25
C GLY A 117 22.07 -7.63 -36.29
N ASP A 118 21.06 -6.82 -35.98
CA ASP A 118 20.03 -6.37 -36.92
C ASP A 118 20.50 -5.11 -37.68
N VAL A 119 21.61 -5.27 -38.39
CA VAL A 119 22.17 -4.27 -39.31
C VAL A 119 22.10 -4.85 -40.72
N ALA A 120 21.20 -4.30 -41.53
CA ALA A 120 21.01 -4.61 -42.95
C ALA A 120 22.21 -4.16 -43.81
#